data_AF-A0A0R1P305-F1
#
_entry.id   AF-A0A0R1P305-F1
#
_cell.length_a   1.000
_cell.length_b   1.000
_cell.length_c   1.000
_cell.angle_alpha   90.00
_cell.angle_beta   90.00
_cell.angle_gamma   90.00
#
_symmetry.space_group_name_H-M   'P 1'
#
loop_
_entity.id
_entity.type
_entity.pdbx_description
1 polymer ?
#
loop_
_entity_poly.entity_id
_entity_poly.type
_entity_poly.pdbx_seq_one_letter_code
_entity_poly.pdbx_strand_id
1 'polypeptide(L)'
;MSKKIYFFDSTNKNAFSYFDIVEDDAQVPANATTIAPFDNEGKPLLNPTWNGSAWAGVDEETWRKSLPEVPHEETKAEPNSDDKTISMLTAQLLQTQMTVNQQGKQIASLTSALLANAKSTN
;
A
#
# COMPACT_ATOMS: atom_id res chain seq x y z
N MET A 1 15.77 27.95 -27.92
CA MET A 1 15.57 27.61 -26.49
C MET A 1 14.09 27.29 -26.34
N SER A 2 13.71 26.41 -25.44
CA SER A 2 12.31 25.99 -25.27
C SER A 2 11.79 26.34 -23.89
N LYS A 3 10.50 26.65 -23.78
CA LYS A 3 9.80 26.93 -22.52
C LYS A 3 8.62 25.97 -22.32
N LYS A 4 8.25 25.77 -21.06
CA LYS A 4 7.10 24.96 -20.68
C LYS A 4 5.87 25.85 -20.50
N ILE A 5 4.74 25.43 -21.05
CA ILE A 5 3.44 26.08 -20.87
C ILE A 5 2.44 25.08 -20.28
N TYR A 6 1.49 25.59 -19.52
CA TYR A 6 0.50 24.82 -18.78
C TYR A 6 -0.89 25.27 -19.20
N PHE A 7 -1.65 24.35 -19.77
CA PHE A 7 -2.99 24.61 -20.29
C PHE A 7 -4.04 24.42 -19.20
N PHE A 8 -5.06 25.27 -19.24
CA PHE A 8 -6.27 25.11 -18.45
C PHE A 8 -7.50 24.98 -19.36
N ASP A 9 -8.48 24.21 -18.89
CA ASP A 9 -9.77 24.06 -19.56
C ASP A 9 -10.74 25.14 -19.08
N SER A 10 -10.97 26.15 -19.93
CA SER A 10 -11.89 27.25 -19.64
C SER A 10 -13.35 26.81 -19.50
N THR A 11 -13.72 25.64 -20.02
CA THR A 11 -15.08 25.08 -19.86
C THR A 11 -15.23 24.34 -18.54
N ASN A 12 -14.13 23.84 -17.99
CA ASN A 12 -14.07 23.17 -16.69
C ASN A 12 -13.42 24.06 -15.63
N LYS A 13 -13.99 25.25 -15.43
CA LYS A 13 -13.57 26.20 -14.38
C LYS A 13 -12.09 26.56 -14.40
N ASN A 14 -11.41 26.52 -15.55
CA ASN A 14 -9.97 26.68 -15.68
C ASN A 14 -9.14 25.62 -14.94
N ALA A 15 -9.64 24.38 -14.85
CA ALA A 15 -8.88 23.26 -14.32
C ALA A 15 -7.64 22.98 -15.17
N PHE A 16 -6.53 22.62 -14.53
CA PHE A 16 -5.33 22.18 -15.21
C PHE A 16 -5.65 20.98 -16.13
N SER A 17 -5.16 21.04 -17.37
CA SER A 17 -5.43 20.01 -18.37
C SER A 17 -4.16 19.23 -18.72
N TYR A 18 -3.15 19.91 -19.28
CA TYR A 18 -1.87 19.32 -19.65
C TYR A 18 -0.78 20.39 -19.73
N PHE A 19 0.46 19.96 -19.93
CA PHE A 19 1.57 20.85 -20.26
C PHE A 19 2.12 20.54 -21.64
N ASP A 20 2.75 21.52 -22.25
CA ASP A 20 3.51 21.35 -23.49
C ASP A 20 4.85 22.09 -23.42
N ILE A 21 5.77 21.77 -24.31
CA ILE A 21 7.06 22.43 -24.49
C ILE A 21 7.05 23.11 -25.85
N VAL A 22 7.20 24.43 -25.85
CA VAL A 22 7.17 25.27 -27.06
C VAL A 22 8.49 26.03 -27.20
N GLU A 23 8.79 26.54 -28.39
CA GLU A 23 9.92 27.46 -28.57
C GLU A 23 9.76 28.72 -27.70
N ASP A 24 10.87 29.30 -27.29
CA ASP A 24 10.87 30.42 -26.34
C ASP A 24 10.17 31.67 -26.88
N ASP A 25 10.21 31.89 -28.20
CA ASP A 25 9.54 32.97 -28.92
C ASP A 25 8.09 32.65 -29.33
N ALA A 26 7.65 31.40 -29.15
CA ALA A 26 6.28 31.01 -29.45
C ALA A 26 5.28 31.76 -28.57
N GLN A 27 4.19 32.22 -29.16
CA GLN A 27 3.12 32.89 -28.43
C GLN A 27 2.43 31.90 -27.48
N VAL A 28 2.22 32.30 -26.23
CA VAL A 28 1.44 31.51 -25.26
C VAL A 28 -0.05 31.65 -25.61
N PRO A 29 -0.79 30.55 -25.83
CA PRO A 29 -2.22 30.60 -26.06
C PRO A 29 -2.99 31.24 -24.91
N ALA A 30 -4.18 31.79 -25.18
CA ALA A 30 -5.00 32.47 -24.17
C ALA A 30 -5.44 31.54 -23.01
N ASN A 31 -5.52 30.23 -23.27
CA ASN A 31 -5.86 29.21 -22.29
C ASN A 31 -4.62 28.50 -21.70
N ALA A 32 -3.46 29.17 -21.71
CA ALA A 32 -2.22 28.66 -21.16
C ALA A 32 -1.44 29.72 -20.37
N THR A 33 -0.55 29.26 -19.50
CA THR A 33 0.35 30.11 -18.71
C THR A 33 1.75 29.49 -18.65
N THR A 34 2.77 30.32 -18.44
CA THR A 34 4.15 29.86 -18.14
C THR A 34 4.35 29.55 -16.66
N ILE A 35 3.36 29.85 -15.81
CA ILE A 35 3.43 29.61 -14.37
C ILE A 35 3.08 28.14 -14.09
N ALA A 36 3.95 27.43 -13.38
CA ALA A 36 3.76 26.03 -13.02
C ALA A 36 2.69 25.89 -11.90
N PRO A 37 1.88 24.80 -11.91
CA PRO A 37 0.87 24.53 -10.89
C PRO A 37 1.50 23.94 -9.61
N PHE A 38 2.49 24.64 -9.07
CA PHE A 38 3.20 24.29 -7.85
C PHE A 38 2.93 25.31 -6.74
N ASP A 39 3.05 24.88 -5.49
CA ASP A 39 3.04 25.78 -4.34
C ASP A 39 4.39 26.51 -4.19
N ASN A 40 4.48 27.40 -3.20
CA ASN A 40 5.68 28.19 -2.92
C ASN A 40 6.88 27.34 -2.45
N GLU A 41 6.66 26.07 -2.07
CA GLU A 41 7.68 25.11 -1.69
C GLU A 41 8.11 24.23 -2.87
N GLY A 42 7.50 24.41 -4.05
CA GLY A 42 7.77 23.64 -5.26
C GLY A 42 7.03 22.30 -5.33
N LYS A 43 6.03 22.05 -4.48
CA LYS A 43 5.22 20.83 -4.50
C LYS A 43 4.04 20.98 -5.46
N PRO A 44 3.60 19.89 -6.12
CA PRO A 44 2.43 19.92 -6.98
C PRO A 44 1.14 20.23 -6.21
N LEU A 45 0.32 21.13 -6.76
CA LEU A 45 -1.00 21.42 -6.25
C LEU A 45 -1.97 20.27 -6.57
N LEU A 46 -2.86 19.95 -5.63
CA LEU A 46 -3.94 18.98 -5.85
C LEU A 46 -5.08 19.67 -6.60
N ASN A 47 -5.52 19.07 -7.71
CA ASN A 47 -6.55 19.60 -8.60
C ASN A 47 -6.40 21.11 -8.92
N PRO A 48 -5.29 21.53 -9.56
CA PRO A 48 -4.97 22.94 -9.75
C PRO A 48 -6.00 23.65 -10.65
N THR A 49 -6.41 24.85 -10.25
CA THR A 49 -7.32 25.71 -11.00
C THR A 49 -6.70 27.10 -11.22
N TRP A 50 -6.76 27.61 -12.46
CA TRP A 50 -6.18 28.91 -12.81
C TRP A 50 -7.13 30.07 -12.51
N ASN A 51 -6.68 31.03 -11.71
CA ASN A 51 -7.48 32.20 -11.32
C ASN A 51 -7.20 33.48 -12.14
N GLY A 52 -6.29 33.41 -13.12
CA GLY A 52 -5.84 34.55 -13.92
C GLY A 52 -4.42 35.03 -13.59
N SER A 53 -3.90 34.73 -12.39
CA SER A 53 -2.55 35.14 -11.97
C SER A 53 -1.73 34.02 -11.33
N ALA A 54 -2.39 33.04 -10.69
CA ALA A 54 -1.75 31.90 -10.07
C ALA A 54 -2.66 30.66 -10.13
N TRP A 55 -2.05 29.50 -9.90
CA TRP A 55 -2.79 28.26 -9.67
C TRP A 55 -3.22 28.19 -8.21
N ALA A 56 -4.45 27.76 -7.97
CA ALA A 56 -4.96 27.40 -6.66
C ALA A 56 -5.25 25.90 -6.63
N GLY A 57 -4.70 25.19 -5.64
CA GLY A 57 -5.04 23.80 -5.37
C GLY A 57 -6.12 23.68 -4.30
N VAL A 58 -6.68 22.48 -4.16
CA VAL A 58 -7.52 22.10 -3.02
C VAL A 58 -6.67 21.42 -1.94
N ASP A 59 -7.16 21.39 -0.70
CA ASP A 59 -6.55 20.61 0.36
C ASP A 59 -6.74 19.09 0.13
N GLU A 60 -5.93 18.27 0.81
CA GLU A 60 -5.95 16.81 0.64
C GLU A 60 -7.30 16.19 1.01
N GLU A 61 -7.98 16.70 2.03
CA GLU A 61 -9.28 16.17 2.46
C GLU A 61 -10.35 16.41 1.40
N THR A 62 -10.40 17.63 0.85
CA THR A 62 -11.29 18.00 -0.25
C THR A 62 -10.98 17.21 -1.52
N TRP A 63 -9.70 17.01 -1.84
CA TRP A 63 -9.29 16.19 -2.98
C TRP A 63 -9.71 14.73 -2.80
N ARG A 64 -9.47 14.13 -1.64
CA ARG A 64 -9.86 12.74 -1.33
C ARG A 64 -11.37 12.53 -1.46
N LYS A 65 -12.19 13.50 -1.05
CA LYS A 65 -13.65 13.46 -1.18
C LYS A 65 -14.15 13.60 -2.62
N SER A 66 -13.34 14.17 -3.52
CA SER A 66 -13.72 14.35 -4.94
C SER A 66 -13.33 13.17 -5.82
N LEU A 67 -12.45 12.30 -5.35
CA LEU A 67 -12.15 11.05 -6.03
C LEU A 67 -13.41 10.18 -6.08
N PRO A 68 -13.74 9.56 -7.23
CA PRO A 68 -14.80 8.58 -7.28
C PRO A 68 -14.52 7.48 -6.24
N GLU A 69 -15.56 7.03 -5.53
CA GLU A 69 -15.46 5.80 -4.75
C GLU A 69 -15.08 4.69 -5.72
N VAL A 70 -13.80 4.33 -5.74
CA VAL A 70 -13.34 3.11 -6.40
C VAL A 70 -13.89 2.00 -5.51
N PRO A 71 -14.82 1.15 -5.99
CA PRO A 71 -15.22 -0.01 -5.23
C PRO A 71 -13.94 -0.77 -4.91
N HIS A 72 -13.58 -0.81 -3.62
CA HIS A 72 -12.62 -1.78 -3.17
C HIS A 72 -13.31 -3.11 -3.38
N GLU A 73 -13.06 -3.78 -4.50
CA GLU A 73 -13.19 -5.22 -4.53
C GLU A 73 -12.26 -5.69 -3.42
N GLU A 74 -12.84 -6.09 -2.29
CA GLU A 74 -12.13 -6.91 -1.33
C GLU A 74 -11.72 -8.16 -2.10
N THR A 75 -10.54 -8.14 -2.72
CA THR A 75 -9.94 -9.32 -3.30
C THR A 75 -9.66 -10.22 -2.12
N LYS A 76 -10.63 -11.10 -1.82
CA LYS A 76 -10.45 -12.21 -0.91
C LYS A 76 -9.45 -13.14 -1.58
N ALA A 77 -8.16 -12.81 -1.42
CA ALA A 77 -7.09 -13.55 -2.01
C ALA A 77 -7.20 -14.99 -1.51
N GLU A 78 -7.44 -15.92 -2.43
CA GLU A 78 -7.35 -17.32 -2.08
C GLU A 78 -5.93 -17.61 -1.59
N PRO A 79 -5.76 -18.42 -0.52
CA PRO A 79 -4.43 -18.81 -0.07
C PRO A 79 -3.63 -19.39 -1.22
N ASN A 80 -2.45 -18.83 -1.45
CA ASN A 80 -1.56 -19.29 -2.51
C ASN A 80 -0.91 -20.64 -2.14
N SER A 81 -0.05 -21.17 -3.02
CA SER A 81 0.65 -22.44 -2.77
C SER A 81 1.48 -22.43 -1.49
N ASP A 82 2.07 -21.28 -1.17
CA ASP A 82 2.99 -21.12 -0.04
C ASP A 82 2.18 -21.08 1.26
N ASP A 83 1.05 -20.36 1.27
CA ASP A 83 0.12 -20.35 2.42
C ASP A 83 -0.37 -21.76 2.77
N LYS A 84 -0.73 -22.56 1.75
CA LYS A 84 -1.15 -23.96 1.92
C LYS A 84 -0.01 -24.83 2.45
N THR A 85 1.20 -24.63 1.92
CA THR A 85 2.39 -25.38 2.34
C THR A 85 2.76 -25.05 3.79
N ILE A 86 2.76 -23.78 4.16
CA ILE A 86 3.02 -23.32 5.54
C ILE A 86 1.99 -23.91 6.50
N SER A 87 0.70 -23.91 6.12
CA SER A 87 -0.37 -24.49 6.94
C SER A 87 -0.16 -25.98 7.19
N MET A 88 0.17 -26.74 6.12
CA MET A 88 0.46 -28.17 6.23
C MET A 88 1.68 -28.46 7.11
N LEU A 89 2.78 -27.71 6.93
CA LEU A 89 3.99 -27.85 7.73
C LEU A 89 3.72 -27.50 9.21
N THR A 90 2.92 -26.47 9.46
CA THR A 90 2.51 -26.09 10.82
C THR A 90 1.71 -27.20 11.49
N ALA A 91 0.77 -27.83 10.77
CA ALA A 91 0.01 -28.97 11.28
C ALA A 91 0.90 -30.18 11.60
N GLN A 92 1.87 -30.48 10.73
CA GLN A 92 2.85 -31.55 10.95
C GLN A 92 3.75 -31.28 12.17
N LEU A 93 4.19 -30.03 12.35
CA LEU A 93 4.98 -29.62 13.50
C LEU A 93 4.19 -29.78 14.81
N LEU A 94 2.93 -29.34 14.84
CA LEU A 94 2.07 -29.50 16.01
C LEU A 94 1.85 -30.97 16.36
N GLN A 95 1.59 -31.82 15.36
CA GLN A 95 1.44 -33.25 15.56
C GLN A 95 2.72 -33.89 16.11
N THR A 96 3.87 -33.48 15.60
CA THR A 96 5.18 -33.95 16.08
C THR A 96 5.39 -33.55 17.55
N GLN A 97 5.09 -32.30 17.90
CA GLN A 97 5.22 -31.80 19.26
C GLN A 97 4.31 -32.54 20.25
N MET A 98 3.08 -32.87 19.85
CA MET A 98 2.17 -33.68 20.66
C MET A 98 2.72 -35.09 20.89
N THR A 99 3.25 -35.73 19.85
CA THR A 99 3.86 -37.07 19.94
C THR A 99 5.07 -37.06 20.88
N VAL A 100 5.98 -36.10 20.73
CA VAL A 100 7.16 -35.96 21.60
C VAL A 100 6.76 -35.78 23.06
N ASN A 101 5.76 -34.94 23.34
CA ASN A 101 5.23 -34.75 24.69
C ASN A 101 4.64 -36.04 25.27
N GLN A 102 3.90 -36.81 24.47
CA GLN A 102 3.31 -38.07 24.90
C GLN A 102 4.38 -39.12 25.21
N GLN A 103 5.40 -39.22 24.35
CA GLN A 103 6.54 -40.11 24.58
C GLN A 103 7.32 -39.72 25.84
N GLY A 104 7.54 -38.43 26.07
CA GLY A 104 8.19 -37.93 27.29
C GLY A 104 7.45 -38.35 28.57
N LYS A 105 6.11 -38.28 28.58
CA LYS A 105 5.28 -38.76 29.70
C LYS A 105 5.41 -40.26 29.92
N GLN A 106 5.41 -41.05 28.84
CA GLN A 106 5.58 -42.51 28.92
C GLN A 106 6.95 -42.89 29.47
N ILE A 107 8.02 -42.23 29.02
CA ILE A 107 9.38 -42.43 29.53
C ILE A 107 9.46 -42.14 31.03
N ALA A 108 8.89 -41.02 31.47
CA ALA A 108 8.87 -40.65 32.90
C ALA A 108 8.12 -41.70 33.75
N SER A 109 7.00 -42.22 33.24
CA SER A 109 6.21 -43.26 33.91
C SER A 109 6.99 -44.58 34.03
N LEU A 110 7.58 -45.05 32.94
CA LEU A 110 8.40 -46.28 32.92
C LEU A 110 9.62 -46.15 33.84
N THR A 111 10.30 -45.00 33.82
CA THR A 111 11.45 -44.73 34.70
C THR A 111 11.03 -44.80 36.17
N SER A 112 9.87 -44.22 36.52
CA SER A 112 9.34 -44.27 37.88
C SER A 112 9.01 -45.71 38.32
N ALA A 113 8.41 -46.50 37.44
CA ALA A 113 8.09 -47.90 37.70
C ALA A 113 9.34 -48.77 37.92
N LEU A 114 10.39 -48.56 37.11
CA LEU A 114 11.67 -49.25 37.27
C LEU A 114 12.35 -48.91 38.61
N LEU A 115 12.35 -47.62 38.99
CA LEU A 115 12.90 -47.18 40.27
C LEU A 115 12.13 -47.77 41.46
N ALA A 116 10.80 -47.86 41.38
CA ALA A 116 9.99 -48.49 42.42
C ALA A 116 10.32 -49.99 42.55
N ASN A 117 10.44 -50.70 41.43
CA ASN A 117 10.78 -52.13 41.43
C ASN A 117 12.20 -52.41 41.97
N ALA A 118 13.17 -51.56 41.65
CA ALA A 118 14.54 -51.67 42.18
C ALA A 118 14.61 -51.47 43.70
N LYS A 119 13.71 -50.65 44.26
CA LYS A 119 13.60 -50.44 45.72
C LYS A 119 12.90 -51.59 46.44
N SER A 120 11.99 -52.31 45.79
CA SER A 120 11.28 -53.43 46.40
C SER A 120 12.05 -54.76 46.35
N THR A 121 13.14 -54.83 45.58
CA THR A 121 13.95 -56.04 45.37
C THR A 121 15.30 -56.03 46.08
N ASN A 122 15.63 -54.93 46.80
CA ASN A 122 16.72 -54.84 47.78
C ASN A 122 16.16 -54.76 49.19
#